data_AF-A0A382DPT9-F1
#
_entry.id   AF-A0A382DPT9-F1
#
_cell.length_a   1.000
_cell.length_b   1.000
_cell.length_c   1.000
_cell.angle_alpha   90.00
_cell.angle_beta   90.00
_cell.angle_gamma   90.00
#
_symmetry.space_group_name_H-M   'P 1'
#
loop_
_entity.id
_entity.type
_entity.pdbx_description
1 polymer ?
#
loop_
_entity_poly.entity_id
_entity_poly.type
_entity_poly.pdbx_seq_one_letter_code
_entity_poly.pdbx_strand_id
1 'polypeptide(L)'
;MEAIVIARMVKVSILFAGLWVFLIVVPIPGLGQRRGFEPTDYYKMVEVEDVAVSPDGNLVAFTQTRILEQENRRRREVWMQGLLNGRPDGEPYRFTDP
;
A
#
# COMPACT_ATOMS: atom_id res chain seq x y z
N MET A 1 54.34 -24.61 -26.44
CA MET A 1 54.19 -23.73 -25.26
C MET A 1 52.97 -22.81 -25.40
N GLU A 2 52.76 -22.20 -26.56
CA GLU A 2 51.59 -21.36 -26.94
C GLU A 2 50.21 -21.99 -26.66
N ALA A 3 49.96 -23.24 -27.09
CA ALA A 3 48.64 -23.87 -27.01
C ALA A 3 48.13 -24.12 -25.57
N ILE A 4 49.03 -24.35 -24.62
CA ILE A 4 48.71 -24.61 -23.21
C ILE A 4 48.28 -23.31 -22.51
N VAL A 5 48.88 -22.18 -22.87
CA VAL A 5 48.57 -20.86 -22.32
C VAL A 5 47.19 -20.39 -22.80
N ILE A 6 46.89 -20.55 -24.09
CA ILE A 6 45.59 -20.21 -24.68
C ILE A 6 44.46 -21.05 -24.05
N ALA A 7 44.67 -22.37 -23.89
CA ALA A 7 43.68 -23.25 -23.25
C ALA A 7 43.40 -22.87 -21.78
N ARG A 8 44.40 -22.38 -21.05
CA ARG A 8 44.24 -21.85 -19.67
C ARG A 8 43.47 -20.52 -19.66
N MET A 9 43.78 -19.58 -20.55
CA MET A 9 43.05 -18.30 -20.64
C MET A 9 41.57 -18.50 -21.00
N VAL A 10 41.27 -19.35 -21.97
CA VAL A 10 39.88 -19.65 -22.36
C VAL A 10 39.10 -20.26 -21.20
N LYS A 11 39.70 -21.19 -20.44
CA LYS A 11 39.07 -21.75 -19.23
C LYS A 11 38.80 -20.70 -18.17
N VAL A 12 39.75 -19.79 -17.91
CA VAL A 12 39.58 -18.69 -16.96
C VAL A 12 38.45 -17.76 -17.42
N SER A 13 38.39 -17.40 -18.70
CA SER A 13 37.30 -16.59 -19.26
C SER A 13 35.94 -17.27 -19.16
N ILE A 14 35.83 -18.58 -19.39
CA ILE A 14 34.59 -19.34 -19.22
C ILE A 14 34.16 -19.39 -17.75
N LEU A 15 35.10 -19.53 -16.82
CA LEU A 15 34.84 -19.48 -15.38
C LEU A 15 34.33 -18.10 -14.94
N PHE A 16 34.92 -17.01 -15.45
CA PHE A 16 34.43 -15.66 -15.22
C PHE A 16 33.05 -15.40 -15.86
N ALA A 17 32.81 -15.90 -17.07
CA ALA A 17 31.52 -15.79 -17.74
C ALA A 17 30.42 -16.55 -16.98
N GLY A 18 30.73 -17.75 -16.46
CA GLY A 18 29.82 -18.52 -15.61
C GLY A 18 29.48 -17.81 -14.29
N LEU A 19 30.45 -17.13 -13.68
CA LEU A 19 30.25 -16.33 -12.48
C LEU A 19 29.37 -15.10 -12.73
N TRP A 20 29.52 -14.45 -13.89
CA TRP A 20 28.68 -13.33 -14.31
C TRP A 20 27.23 -13.76 -14.59
N VAL A 21 27.02 -14.91 -15.25
CA VAL A 21 25.67 -15.46 -15.48
C VAL A 21 25.01 -15.85 -14.16
N PHE A 22 25.77 -16.46 -13.24
CA PHE A 22 25.26 -16.79 -11.90
C PHE A 22 24.79 -15.56 -11.13
N LEU A 23 25.53 -14.44 -11.20
CA LEU A 23 25.17 -13.18 -10.52
C LEU A 23 23.91 -12.51 -11.10
N ILE A 24 23.62 -12.69 -12.39
CA ILE A 24 22.45 -12.07 -13.05
C ILE A 24 21.16 -12.86 -12.77
N VAL A 25 21.26 -14.17 -12.56
CA VAL A 25 20.08 -15.07 -12.46
C VAL A 25 19.65 -15.32 -11.02
N VAL A 26 20.33 -14.76 -10.00
CA VAL A 26 19.88 -14.91 -8.60
C VAL A 26 18.55 -14.16 -8.42
N PRO A 27 17.41 -14.85 -8.18
CA PRO A 27 16.17 -14.17 -7.85
C PRO A 27 16.36 -13.46 -6.51
N ILE A 28 16.08 -12.16 -6.46
CA ILE A 28 16.06 -11.41 -5.19
C ILE A 28 14.70 -11.67 -4.55
N PRO A 29 14.61 -12.51 -3.49
CA PRO A 29 13.35 -12.71 -2.78
C PRO A 29 12.89 -11.37 -2.20
N GLY A 30 11.65 -10.97 -2.50
CA GLY A 30 11.03 -9.75 -1.96
C GLY A 30 10.82 -8.60 -2.95
N LEU A 31 11.34 -8.65 -4.18
CA LEU A 31 11.16 -7.58 -5.19
C LEU A 31 9.71 -7.36 -5.69
N GLY A 32 8.73 -8.07 -5.14
CA GLY A 32 7.31 -7.87 -5.47
C GLY A 32 6.35 -8.06 -4.28
N GLN A 33 6.86 -8.31 -3.08
CA GLN A 33 6.00 -8.56 -1.93
C GLN A 33 5.66 -7.24 -1.25
N ARG A 34 4.37 -6.86 -1.29
CA ARG A 34 3.86 -5.76 -0.47
C ARG A 34 3.99 -6.15 1.00
N ARG A 35 4.23 -5.17 1.88
CA ARG A 35 4.24 -5.39 3.34
C ARG A 35 2.95 -6.12 3.74
N GLY A 36 3.08 -7.14 4.58
CA GLY A 36 1.93 -7.86 5.12
C GLY A 36 1.05 -6.96 6.00
N PHE A 37 -0.11 -7.48 6.37
CA PHE A 37 -0.98 -6.84 7.35
C PHE A 37 -0.36 -7.01 8.74
N GLU A 38 -0.12 -5.90 9.44
CA GLU A 38 0.41 -5.89 10.78
C GLU A 38 -0.70 -5.53 11.78
N PRO A 39 -0.64 -6.00 13.04
CA PRO A 39 -1.63 -5.61 14.05
C PRO A 39 -1.79 -4.08 14.21
N THR A 40 -0.72 -3.33 13.97
CA THR A 40 -0.72 -1.85 14.01
C THR A 40 -1.59 -1.21 12.92
N ASP A 41 -1.90 -1.92 11.84
CA ASP A 41 -2.75 -1.42 10.77
C ASP A 41 -4.21 -1.32 11.19
N TYR A 42 -4.61 -2.08 12.20
CA TYR A 42 -5.93 -1.99 12.81
C TYR A 42 -6.24 -0.56 13.29
N TYR A 43 -5.26 0.15 13.86
CA TYR A 43 -5.42 1.52 14.33
C TYR A 43 -5.59 2.55 13.20
N LYS A 44 -5.20 2.19 11.97
CA LYS A 44 -5.35 3.04 10.79
C LYS A 44 -6.69 2.80 10.06
N MET A 45 -7.48 1.83 10.50
CA MET A 45 -8.77 1.54 9.91
C MET A 45 -9.75 2.68 10.15
N VAL A 46 -10.56 2.94 9.13
CA VAL A 46 -11.69 3.85 9.19
C VAL A 46 -12.93 3.01 8.96
N GLU A 47 -13.78 2.95 9.98
CA GLU A 47 -15.07 2.26 9.92
C GLU A 47 -16.16 3.26 9.55
N VAL A 48 -17.05 2.88 8.63
CA VAL A 48 -18.12 3.73 8.11
C VAL A 48 -19.45 3.02 8.29
N GLU A 49 -20.39 3.69 8.96
CA GLU A 49 -21.70 3.15 9.33
C GLU A 49 -22.81 4.22 9.13
N ASP A 50 -24.07 3.82 9.34
CA ASP A 50 -25.24 4.73 9.37
C ASP A 50 -25.36 5.69 8.17
N VAL A 51 -25.18 5.16 6.96
CA VAL A 51 -25.19 5.97 5.74
C VAL A 51 -26.62 6.40 5.38
N ALA A 52 -26.82 7.70 5.15
CA ALA A 52 -28.09 8.27 4.70
C ALA A 52 -27.87 9.33 3.60
N VAL A 53 -28.75 9.33 2.60
CA VAL A 53 -28.74 10.31 1.49
C VAL A 53 -29.84 11.35 1.74
N SER A 54 -29.58 12.62 1.45
CA SER A 54 -30.59 13.67 1.54
C SER A 54 -31.71 13.45 0.50
N PRO A 55 -32.95 13.91 0.77
CA PRO A 55 -34.06 13.72 -0.17
C PRO A 55 -33.85 14.31 -1.56
N ASP A 56 -33.09 15.40 -1.66
CA ASP A 56 -32.72 16.07 -2.91
C ASP A 56 -31.50 15.43 -3.60
N GLY A 57 -30.83 14.47 -2.96
CA GLY A 57 -29.70 13.72 -3.49
C GLY A 57 -28.37 14.46 -3.52
N ASN A 58 -28.28 15.66 -2.93
CA ASN A 58 -27.09 16.49 -2.98
C ASN A 58 -26.11 16.25 -1.80
N LEU A 59 -26.51 15.48 -0.79
CA LEU A 59 -25.70 15.21 0.40
C LEU A 59 -25.77 13.75 0.82
N VAL A 60 -24.66 13.26 1.38
CA VAL A 60 -24.61 12.00 2.13
C VAL A 60 -24.11 12.29 3.54
N ALA A 61 -24.85 11.82 4.54
CA ALA A 61 -24.42 11.73 5.92
C ALA A 61 -23.93 10.30 6.21
N PHE A 62 -22.85 10.17 6.97
CA PHE A 62 -22.38 8.87 7.46
C PHE A 62 -21.63 9.03 8.77
N THR A 63 -21.59 7.96 9.56
CA THR A 63 -20.81 7.91 10.78
C THR A 63 -19.42 7.34 10.48
N GLN A 64 -18.38 8.07 10.83
CA GLN A 64 -16.99 7.61 10.77
C GLN A 64 -16.50 7.26 12.17
N THR A 65 -15.95 6.07 12.32
CA THR A 65 -15.29 5.62 13.56
C THR A 65 -13.80 5.42 13.31
N ARG A 66 -12.96 6.05 14.14
CA ARG A 66 -11.49 5.89 14.15
C ARG A 66 -11.00 5.56 15.55
N ILE A 67 -9.88 4.84 15.63
CA ILE A 67 -9.20 4.56 16.90
C ILE A 67 -8.09 5.59 17.09
N LEU A 68 -8.17 6.34 18.20
CA LEU A 68 -7.15 7.29 18.60
C LEU A 68 -6.22 6.60 19.59
N GLU A 69 -5.17 5.99 19.06
CA GLU A 69 -4.21 5.18 19.82
C GLU A 69 -3.63 5.94 21.01
N GLN A 70 -3.19 7.19 20.78
CA GLN A 70 -2.59 8.04 21.83
C GLN A 70 -3.57 8.37 22.96
N GLU A 71 -4.87 8.37 22.68
CA GLU A 71 -5.93 8.70 23.63
C GLU A 71 -6.63 7.45 24.18
N ASN A 72 -6.24 6.26 23.72
CA ASN A 72 -6.87 4.97 24.01
C ASN A 72 -8.41 5.01 23.93
N ARG A 73 -8.95 5.70 22.92
CA ARG A 73 -10.40 5.84 22.71
C ARG A 73 -10.78 5.65 21.25
N ARG A 74 -12.03 5.24 21.04
CA ARG A 74 -12.67 5.33 19.72
C ARG A 74 -13.36 6.67 19.60
N ARG A 75 -13.14 7.35 18.47
CA ARG A 75 -13.86 8.57 18.12
C ARG A 75 -14.87 8.25 17.04
N ARG A 76 -16.14 8.56 17.31
CA ARG A 76 -17.28 8.38 16.41
C ARG A 76 -17.84 9.76 16.07
N GLU A 77 -17.81 10.13 14.79
CA GLU A 77 -18.19 11.45 14.31
C GLU A 77 -19.16 11.31 13.14
N VAL A 78 -20.09 12.25 13.00
CA VAL A 78 -20.90 12.36 11.79
C VAL A 78 -20.12 13.18 10.78
N TRP A 79 -20.05 12.67 9.56
CA TRP A 79 -19.43 13.30 8.42
C TRP A 79 -20.46 13.52 7.32
N MET A 80 -20.22 14.55 6.52
CA MET A 80 -21.07 14.95 5.41
C MET A 80 -20.23 15.00 4.13
N GLN A 81 -20.81 14.54 3.02
CA GLN A 81 -20.20 14.59 1.70
C GLN A 81 -21.17 15.26 0.73
N GLY A 82 -20.71 16.32 0.05
CA GLY A 82 -21.41 16.91 -1.09
C GLY A 82 -21.47 15.94 -2.26
N LEU A 83 -22.59 15.91 -2.97
CA LEU A 83 -22.75 15.16 -4.21
C LEU A 83 -23.11 16.10 -5.37
N LEU A 84 -22.51 15.83 -6.53
CA LEU A 84 -22.88 16.41 -7.81
C LEU A 84 -23.13 15.27 -8.80
N ASN A 85 -24.37 15.18 -9.30
CA ASN A 85 -24.82 14.10 -10.20
C ASN A 85 -24.52 12.69 -9.64
N GLY A 86 -24.75 12.49 -8.34
CA GLY A 86 -24.55 11.21 -7.66
C GLY A 86 -23.09 10.83 -7.40
N ARG A 87 -22.14 11.75 -7.59
CA ARG A 87 -20.71 11.56 -7.31
C ARG A 87 -20.23 12.53 -6.23
N PRO A 88 -19.21 12.17 -5.42
CA PRO A 88 -18.60 13.09 -4.48
C PRO A 88 -18.17 14.40 -5.15
N ASP A 89 -18.59 15.51 -4.58
CA ASP A 89 -18.15 16.86 -4.90
C ASP A 89 -17.34 17.41 -3.73
N GLY A 90 -16.02 17.45 -3.90
CA GLY A 90 -15.07 17.82 -2.86
C GLY A 90 -14.82 16.74 -1.81
N GLU A 91 -14.07 17.12 -0.78
CA GLU A 91 -13.72 16.24 0.35
C GLU A 91 -14.87 16.17 1.37
N PRO A 92 -15.06 15.03 2.04
CA PRO A 92 -16.02 14.95 3.13
C PRO A 92 -15.56 15.82 4.29
N TYR A 93 -16.51 16.47 4.96
CA TYR A 93 -16.23 17.32 6.11
C TYR A 93 -16.89 16.77 7.37
N ARG A 94 -16.22 16.97 8.48
CA ARG A 94 -16.73 16.60 9.79
C ARG A 94 -17.87 17.52 10.18
N PHE A 95 -19.01 16.94 10.52
CA PHE A 95 -20.21 17.66 10.92
C PHE A 95 -20.34 17.78 12.45
N THR A 96 -19.90 16.76 13.19
CA THR A 96 -19.90 16.78 14.66
C THR A 96 -18.51 16.60 15.24
N ASP A 97 -18.24 17.23 16.40
CA ASP A 97 -17.03 17.06 17.20
C ASP A 97 -17.44 16.80 18.66
N PRO A 98 -17.75 15.54 19.02
CA PRO A 98 -18.25 15.17 20.34
C PRO A 98 -17.19 15.16 21.45
#